data_AF-A0A422M3C2-F1
#
_entry.id   AF-A0A422M3C2-F1
#
_cell.length_a   1.000
_cell.length_b   1.000
_cell.length_c   1.000
_cell.angle_alpha   90.00
_cell.angle_beta   90.00
_cell.angle_gamma   90.00
#
_symmetry.space_group_name_H-M   'P 1'
#
loop_
_entity.id
_entity.type
_entity.pdbx_description
1 polymer ?
#
loop_
_entity_poly.entity_id
_entity_poly.type
_entity_poly.pdbx_seq_one_letter_code
_entity_poly.pdbx_strand_id
1 'polypeptide(L)'
;MLDHFGGRLPLFLGNTLFTLGVLGFTIFGRHISILWVTILYLIFAIGRFMAFGNSTAYGLKVIQPDDQSDANALYSTGQQVTGSMGTTVLAGMMTAVTMPGLSHAQNVGIGSQLAFGLLLAIGILNFWLYARLFKLTSTKKVE
;
A
#
# COMPACT_ATOMS: atom_id res chain seq x y z
N MET A 1 9.86 11.65 -13.32
CA MET A 1 9.76 12.04 -11.89
C MET A 1 11.00 11.65 -11.09
N LEU A 2 11.47 10.39 -11.19
CA LEU A 2 12.71 9.94 -10.54
C LEU A 2 13.94 10.76 -10.93
N ASP A 3 14.07 11.06 -12.22
CA ASP A 3 15.24 11.76 -12.78
C ASP A 3 15.25 13.29 -12.50
N HIS A 4 14.18 13.85 -11.92
CA HIS A 4 14.03 15.30 -11.73
C HIS A 4 13.79 15.74 -10.28
N PHE A 5 13.17 14.90 -9.43
CA PHE A 5 12.80 15.26 -8.04
C PHE A 5 13.48 14.38 -6.97
N GLY A 6 14.30 13.40 -7.37
CA GLY A 6 14.89 12.40 -6.48
C GLY A 6 13.86 11.40 -5.94
N GLY A 7 14.30 10.23 -5.48
CA GLY A 7 13.40 9.14 -5.04
C GLY A 7 12.55 9.46 -3.80
N ARG A 8 12.87 10.54 -3.06
CA ARG A 8 12.15 10.91 -1.82
C ARG A 8 10.73 11.39 -2.08
N LEU A 9 10.55 12.28 -3.06
CA LEU A 9 9.26 12.92 -3.30
C LEU A 9 8.18 11.93 -3.80
N PRO A 10 8.45 11.04 -4.79
CA PRO A 10 7.47 10.07 -5.24
C PRO A 10 7.04 9.08 -4.15
N LEU A 11 7.96 8.69 -3.27
CA LEU A 11 7.70 7.76 -2.17
C LEU A 11 6.75 8.35 -1.12
N PHE A 12 7.04 9.56 -0.62
CA PHE A 12 6.16 10.21 0.34
C PHE A 12 4.82 10.61 -0.28
N LEU A 13 4.82 11.19 -1.48
CA LEU A 13 3.59 11.61 -2.14
C LEU A 13 2.68 10.40 -2.45
N GLY A 14 3.27 9.32 -2.97
CA GLY A 14 2.54 8.08 -3.22
C GLY A 14 1.94 7.47 -1.95
N ASN A 15 2.71 7.44 -0.86
CA ASN A 15 2.21 6.94 0.43
C ASN A 15 1.13 7.82 1.05
N THR A 16 1.19 9.14 0.84
CA THR A 16 0.12 10.07 1.25
C THR A 16 -1.16 9.79 0.50
N LEU A 17 -1.12 9.65 -0.83
CA LEU A 17 -2.31 9.33 -1.62
C LEU A 17 -2.89 7.97 -1.23
N PHE A 18 -2.03 6.95 -1.08
CA PHE A 18 -2.42 5.63 -0.57
C PHE A 18 -3.15 5.75 0.78
N THR A 19 -2.54 6.43 1.74
CA THR A 19 -3.05 6.54 3.12
C THR A 19 -4.36 7.33 3.15
N LEU A 20 -4.49 8.39 2.36
CA LEU A 20 -5.73 9.18 2.26
C LEU A 20 -6.87 8.36 1.66
N GLY A 21 -6.61 7.57 0.62
CA GLY A 21 -7.60 6.68 0.03
C GLY A 21 -8.12 5.66 1.04
N VAL A 22 -7.21 5.00 1.76
CA VAL A 22 -7.56 4.01 2.80
C VAL A 22 -8.23 4.66 4.01
N LEU A 23 -7.83 5.87 4.40
CA LEU A 23 -8.47 6.64 5.46
C LEU A 23 -9.94 6.93 5.12
N GLY A 24 -10.20 7.34 3.88
CA GLY A 24 -11.56 7.53 3.37
C GLY A 24 -12.39 6.24 3.46
N PHE A 25 -11.84 5.10 3.04
CA PHE A 25 -12.50 3.80 3.17
C PHE A 25 -12.75 3.39 4.62
N THR A 26 -11.81 3.69 5.52
CA THR A 26 -11.93 3.37 6.95
C THR A 26 -13.06 4.16 7.60
N ILE A 27 -13.16 5.46 7.32
CA ILE A 27 -14.17 6.35 7.91
C ILE A 27 -15.56 6.10 7.29
N PHE A 28 -15.64 6.04 5.96
CA PHE A 28 -16.92 6.06 5.24
C PHE A 28 -17.38 4.69 4.73
N GLY A 29 -16.56 3.64 4.83
CA GLY A 29 -16.76 2.37 4.09
C GLY A 29 -18.11 1.67 4.28
N ARG A 30 -18.84 1.92 5.38
CA ARG A 30 -20.17 1.34 5.63
C ARG A 30 -21.32 2.06 4.92
N HIS A 31 -21.14 3.33 4.55
CA HIS A 31 -22.21 4.21 4.05
C HIS A 31 -21.76 5.02 2.83
N ILE A 32 -20.99 4.39 1.94
CA ILE A 32 -20.38 5.04 0.78
C ILE A 32 -21.08 4.61 -0.51
N SER A 33 -21.31 5.55 -1.42
CA SER A 33 -21.86 5.23 -2.75
C SER A 33 -20.79 4.64 -3.66
N ILE A 34 -21.20 3.89 -4.68
CA ILE A 34 -20.31 3.29 -5.68
C ILE A 34 -19.38 4.34 -6.32
N LEU A 35 -19.90 5.55 -6.60
CA LEU A 35 -19.09 6.63 -7.16
C LEU A 35 -17.92 7.00 -6.26
N TRP A 36 -18.18 7.13 -4.95
CA TRP A 36 -17.14 7.47 -3.98
C TRP A 36 -16.15 6.33 -3.76
N VAL A 37 -16.59 5.06 -3.82
CA VAL A 37 -15.69 3.90 -3.84
C VAL A 37 -14.71 3.99 -5.01
N THR A 38 -15.21 4.30 -6.21
CA THR A 38 -14.37 4.45 -7.41
C THR A 38 -13.34 5.56 -7.25
N ILE A 39 -13.75 6.74 -6.75
CA ILE A 39 -12.85 7.88 -6.54
C ILE A 39 -11.75 7.54 -5.52
N LEU A 40 -12.12 6.96 -4.36
CA LEU A 40 -11.15 6.59 -3.33
C LEU A 40 -10.21 5.49 -3.82
N TYR A 41 -10.72 4.51 -4.58
CA TYR A 41 -9.90 3.46 -5.18
C TYR A 41 -8.91 4.03 -6.20
N LEU A 42 -9.32 5.02 -7.00
CA LEU A 42 -8.43 5.68 -7.95
C LEU A 42 -7.28 6.41 -7.23
N ILE A 43 -7.60 7.17 -6.17
CA ILE A 43 -6.61 7.86 -5.33
C ILE A 43 -5.62 6.84 -4.74
N PHE A 44 -6.15 5.75 -4.17
CA PHE A 44 -5.36 4.64 -3.64
C PHE A 44 -4.44 4.03 -4.71
N ALA A 45 -4.97 3.72 -5.90
CA ALA A 45 -4.24 3.07 -6.97
C ALA A 45 -3.11 3.97 -7.49
N ILE A 46 -3.39 5.26 -7.72
CA ILE A 46 -2.38 6.24 -8.12
C ILE A 46 -1.26 6.31 -7.08
N GLY A 47 -1.60 6.39 -5.79
CA GLY A 47 -0.62 6.40 -4.71
C GLY A 47 0.29 5.17 -4.71
N ARG A 48 -0.31 3.99 -4.87
CA ARG A 48 0.42 2.72 -4.97
C ARG A 48 1.37 2.69 -6.16
N PHE A 49 0.92 3.09 -7.36
CA PHE A 49 1.77 3.10 -8.55
C PHE A 49 2.94 4.08 -8.42
N MET A 50 2.70 5.27 -7.85
CA MET A 50 3.74 6.27 -7.65
C MET A 50 4.82 5.83 -6.66
N ALA A 51 4.47 5.16 -5.57
CA ALA A 51 5.47 4.67 -4.61
C ALA A 51 6.17 3.40 -5.11
N PHE A 52 5.40 2.41 -5.56
CA PHE A 52 5.91 1.07 -5.85
C PHE A 52 6.64 1.01 -7.20
N GLY A 53 6.04 1.54 -8.28
CA GLY A 53 6.62 1.43 -9.62
C GLY A 53 7.99 2.11 -9.72
N ASN A 54 8.12 3.28 -9.08
CA ASN A 54 9.37 4.01 -9.00
C ASN A 54 10.44 3.27 -8.16
N SER A 55 10.04 2.62 -7.07
CA SER A 55 10.97 1.88 -6.21
C SER A 55 11.52 0.62 -6.88
N THR A 56 10.67 -0.16 -7.53
CA THR A 56 11.08 -1.38 -8.24
C THR A 56 11.97 -1.04 -9.43
N ALA A 57 11.62 -0.02 -10.21
CA ALA A 57 12.44 0.43 -11.33
C ALA A 57 13.82 0.91 -10.88
N TYR A 58 13.90 1.62 -9.75
CA TYR A 58 15.18 2.02 -9.16
C TYR A 58 15.97 0.82 -8.63
N GLY A 59 15.31 -0.10 -7.93
CA GLY A 59 15.93 -1.31 -7.38
C GLY A 59 16.56 -2.20 -8.45
N LEU A 60 15.89 -2.36 -9.60
CA LEU A 60 16.45 -3.11 -10.72
C LEU A 60 17.60 -2.37 -11.42
N LYS A 61 17.54 -1.03 -11.51
CA LYS A 61 18.61 -0.22 -12.11
C LYS A 61 19.95 -0.32 -11.38
N VAL A 62 19.96 -0.64 -10.08
CA VAL A 62 21.20 -0.77 -9.29
C VAL A 62 21.78 -2.19 -9.28
N ILE A 63 21.12 -3.14 -9.92
CA ILE A 63 21.56 -4.54 -10.03
C ILE A 63 22.34 -4.74 -11.34
N GLN A 64 23.37 -5.60 -11.29
CA GLN A 64 24.19 -5.94 -12.46
C GLN A 64 23.31 -6.49 -13.59
N PRO A 65 23.57 -6.14 -14.87
CA PRO A 65 22.72 -6.54 -15.99
C PRO A 65 22.42 -8.04 -16.04
N ASP A 66 23.43 -8.88 -15.75
CA ASP A 66 23.31 -10.34 -15.78
C ASP A 66 22.36 -10.88 -14.69
N ASP A 67 22.25 -10.17 -13.57
CA ASP A 67 21.41 -10.55 -12.42
C ASP A 67 19.99 -9.94 -12.49
N GLN A 68 19.72 -9.03 -13.44
CA GLN A 68 18.43 -8.30 -13.49
C GLN A 68 17.24 -9.21 -13.79
N SER A 69 17.43 -10.24 -14.63
CA SER A 69 16.39 -11.21 -14.94
C SER A 69 15.93 -11.96 -13.69
N ASP A 70 16.90 -12.44 -12.90
CA ASP A 70 16.65 -13.18 -11.66
C ASP A 70 16.05 -12.27 -10.59
N ALA A 71 16.55 -11.04 -10.46
CA ALA A 71 15.99 -10.04 -9.56
C ALA A 71 14.52 -9.73 -9.92
N ASN A 72 14.20 -9.58 -11.20
CA ASN A 72 12.82 -9.32 -11.65
C ASN A 72 11.89 -10.52 -11.37
N ALA A 73 12.39 -11.75 -11.53
CA ALA A 73 11.66 -12.96 -11.15
C ALA A 73 11.38 -12.99 -9.63
N LEU A 74 12.37 -12.64 -8.81
CA LEU A 74 12.21 -12.56 -7.36
C LEU A 74 11.18 -11.49 -6.96
N TYR A 75 11.25 -10.30 -7.55
CA TYR A 75 10.26 -9.23 -7.32
C TYR A 75 8.85 -9.68 -7.69
N SER A 76 8.68 -10.36 -8.82
CA SER A 76 7.37 -10.80 -9.30
C SER A 76 6.80 -11.93 -8.44
N THR A 77 7.62 -12.92 -8.07
CA THR A 77 7.22 -14.00 -7.16
C THR A 77 6.89 -13.47 -5.77
N GLY A 78 7.73 -12.59 -5.21
CA GLY A 78 7.47 -11.96 -3.92
C GLY A 78 6.17 -11.17 -3.90
N GLN A 79 5.84 -10.48 -5.00
CA GLN A 79 4.55 -9.79 -5.15
C GLN A 79 3.36 -10.76 -5.20
N GLN A 80 3.48 -11.88 -5.91
CA GLN A 80 2.41 -12.88 -5.98
C GLN A 80 2.17 -13.52 -4.61
N VAL A 81 3.22 -13.90 -3.89
CA VAL A 81 3.13 -14.47 -2.54
C VAL A 81 2.55 -13.47 -1.55
N THR A 82 3.06 -12.24 -1.52
CA THR A 82 2.55 -11.20 -0.61
C THR A 82 1.11 -10.82 -0.97
N GLY A 83 0.78 -10.78 -2.27
CA GLY A 83 -0.55 -10.48 -2.77
C GLY A 83 -1.59 -11.54 -2.38
N SER A 84 -1.23 -12.82 -2.47
CA SER A 84 -2.12 -13.91 -2.04
C SER A 84 -2.33 -13.88 -0.53
N MET A 85 -1.25 -13.74 0.26
CA MET A 85 -1.32 -13.61 1.72
C MET A 85 -2.20 -12.42 2.14
N GLY A 86 -2.00 -11.25 1.53
CA GLY A 86 -2.80 -10.06 1.81
C GLY A 86 -4.28 -10.28 1.52
N THR A 87 -4.61 -10.93 0.40
CA THR A 87 -5.99 -11.25 0.04
C THR A 87 -6.64 -12.19 1.07
N THR A 88 -5.95 -13.24 1.49
CA THR A 88 -6.45 -14.18 2.49
C THR A 88 -6.70 -13.50 3.84
N VAL A 89 -5.74 -12.68 4.31
CA VAL A 89 -5.88 -11.96 5.59
C VAL A 89 -7.06 -11.00 5.54
N LEU A 90 -7.16 -10.16 4.51
CA LEU A 90 -8.25 -9.19 4.40
C LEU A 90 -9.61 -9.87 4.26
N ALA A 91 -9.72 -10.94 3.44
CA ALA A 91 -10.96 -11.71 3.31
C ALA A 91 -11.37 -12.39 4.63
N GLY A 92 -10.40 -12.90 5.38
CA GLY A 92 -10.63 -13.45 6.72
C GLY A 92 -11.15 -12.37 7.67
N MET A 93 -10.55 -11.18 7.70
CA MET A 93 -11.02 -10.07 8.52
C MET A 93 -12.44 -9.61 8.14
N MET A 94 -12.73 -9.56 6.84
CA MET A 94 -14.05 -9.19 6.33
C MET A 94 -15.14 -10.16 6.78
N THR A 95 -14.84 -11.44 6.89
CA THR A 95 -15.83 -12.49 7.20
C THR A 95 -15.82 -12.95 8.67
N ALA A 96 -14.79 -12.61 9.44
CA ALA A 96 -14.65 -13.01 10.84
C ALA A 96 -15.66 -12.33 11.80
N VAL A 97 -16.26 -11.21 11.41
CA VAL A 97 -17.21 -10.49 12.26
C VAL A 97 -18.60 -11.14 12.16
N THR A 98 -19.13 -11.61 13.29
CA THR A 98 -20.48 -12.18 13.37
C THR A 98 -21.22 -11.62 14.60
N MET A 99 -22.03 -10.58 14.41
CA MET A 99 -22.87 -10.03 15.47
C MET A 99 -24.32 -10.53 15.34
N PRO A 100 -24.91 -11.07 16.42
CA PRO A 100 -26.33 -11.43 16.45
C PRO A 100 -27.21 -10.21 16.18
N GLY A 101 -28.23 -10.37 15.34
CA GLY A 101 -29.18 -9.30 15.00
C GLY A 101 -28.76 -8.38 13.85
N LEU A 102 -27.55 -8.53 13.29
CA LEU A 102 -27.14 -7.86 12.06
C LEU A 102 -27.23 -8.79 10.84
N SER A 103 -27.53 -8.21 9.67
CA SER A 103 -27.50 -8.93 8.41
C SER A 103 -26.07 -9.34 8.04
N HIS A 104 -25.93 -10.34 7.16
CA HIS A 104 -24.62 -10.76 6.67
C HIS A 104 -23.85 -9.59 6.02
N ALA A 105 -24.52 -8.75 5.24
CA ALA A 105 -23.91 -7.58 4.62
C ALA A 105 -23.43 -6.54 5.65
N GLN A 106 -24.17 -6.33 6.73
CA GLN A 106 -23.76 -5.42 7.81
C GLN A 106 -22.53 -5.94 8.55
N ASN A 107 -22.51 -7.24 8.86
CA ASN A 107 -21.37 -7.91 9.49
C ASN A 107 -20.11 -7.81 8.62
N VAL A 108 -20.22 -8.10 7.30
CA VAL A 108 -19.12 -7.94 6.34
C VAL A 108 -18.68 -6.47 6.24
N GLY A 109 -19.60 -5.52 6.31
CA GLY A 109 -19.27 -4.08 6.31
C GLY A 109 -18.42 -3.67 7.52
N ILE A 110 -18.70 -4.23 8.70
CA ILE A 110 -17.87 -4.00 9.90
C ILE A 110 -16.50 -4.66 9.75
N GLY A 111 -16.44 -5.92 9.31
CA GLY A 111 -15.19 -6.62 9.05
C GLY A 111 -14.32 -5.91 8.00
N SER A 112 -14.95 -5.36 6.96
CA SER A 112 -14.28 -4.56 5.92
C SER A 112 -13.67 -3.28 6.48
N GLN A 113 -14.35 -2.60 7.41
CA GLN A 113 -13.75 -1.44 8.08
C GLN A 113 -12.53 -1.81 8.93
N LEU A 114 -12.54 -2.97 9.60
CA LEU A 114 -11.35 -3.46 10.30
C LEU A 114 -10.21 -3.76 9.32
N ALA A 115 -10.52 -4.37 8.18
CA ALA A 115 -9.55 -4.63 7.12
C ALA A 115 -8.94 -3.34 6.56
N PHE A 116 -9.75 -2.30 6.34
CA PHE A 116 -9.24 -0.97 5.98
C PHE A 116 -8.41 -0.33 7.10
N GLY A 117 -8.79 -0.51 8.35
CA GLY A 117 -8.00 -0.07 9.51
C GLY A 117 -6.61 -0.71 9.56
N LEU A 118 -6.49 -2.00 9.23
CA LEU A 118 -5.19 -2.67 9.10
C LEU A 118 -4.35 -2.05 7.98
N LEU A 119 -4.94 -1.84 6.80
CA LEU A 119 -4.25 -1.18 5.68
C LEU A 119 -3.81 0.25 6.04
N LEU A 120 -4.61 0.98 6.83
CA LEU A 120 -4.27 2.31 7.31
C LEU A 120 -3.07 2.26 8.26
N ALA A 121 -3.05 1.31 9.19
CA ALA A 121 -1.91 1.08 10.08
C ALA A 121 -0.63 0.77 9.30
N ILE A 122 -0.72 -0.04 8.23
CA ILE A 122 0.39 -0.32 7.32
C ILE A 122 0.84 0.96 6.59
N GLY A 123 -0.08 1.81 6.13
CA GLY A 123 0.24 3.10 5.51
C GLY A 123 1.01 4.05 6.44
N ILE A 124 0.60 4.11 7.72
CA ILE A 124 1.29 4.88 8.76
C ILE A 124 2.67 4.30 9.05
N LEU A 125 2.79 2.97 9.16
CA LEU A 125 4.08 2.30 9.34
C LEU A 125 5.05 2.61 8.19
N ASN A 126 4.54 2.67 6.95
CA ASN A 126 5.36 3.04 5.78
C ASN A 126 5.94 4.45 5.90
N PHE A 127 5.20 5.44 6.41
CA PHE A 127 5.75 6.77 6.67
C PHE A 127 6.94 6.73 7.63
N TRP A 128 6.82 5.95 8.71
CA TRP A 128 7.91 5.78 9.66
C TRP A 128 9.13 5.10 9.04
N LEU A 129 8.92 4.04 8.24
CA LEU A 129 9.99 3.35 7.53
C LEU A 129 10.70 4.26 6.53
N TYR A 130 9.96 5.05 5.75
CA TYR A 130 10.55 6.01 4.82
C TYR A 130 11.33 7.11 5.55
N ALA A 131 10.81 7.62 6.67
CA ALA A 131 11.54 8.57 7.49
C ALA A 131 12.86 7.99 8.02
N ARG A 132 12.87 6.73 8.49
CA ARG A 132 14.10 6.03 8.89
C ARG A 132 15.07 5.82 7.72
N LEU A 133 14.56 5.34 6.58
CA LEU A 133 15.36 5.09 5.38
C LEU A 133 16.12 6.34 4.97
N PHE A 134 15.43 7.49 4.87
CA PHE A 134 16.09 8.72 4.43
C PHE A 134 17.01 9.34 5.47
N LYS A 135 16.76 9.14 6.77
CA LYS A 135 17.75 9.49 7.81
C LYS A 135 19.04 8.69 7.60
N LEU A 136 18.95 7.37 7.42
CA LEU A 136 20.11 6.49 7.22
C LEU A 136 20.87 6.81 5.92
N THR A 137 20.16 7.05 4.82
CA THR A 137 20.79 7.44 3.55
C THR A 137 21.43 8.84 3.62
N SER A 138 20.92 9.75 4.46
CA SER A 138 21.54 11.07 4.65
C SER A 138 22.83 10.99 5.45
N THR A 139 22.96 10.06 6.40
CA THR A 139 24.17 9.86 7.20
C THR A 139 25.31 9.27 6.37
N LYS A 140 25.03 8.32 5.46
CA LYS A 140 26.04 7.72 4.57
C LYS A 140 26.65 8.65 3.51
N LYS A 141 26.12 9.86 3.33
CA LYS A 141 26.65 10.86 2.37
C LYS A 141 27.72 11.77 2.99
N VAL A 142 28.05 11.58 4.27
CA VAL A 142 28.97 12.42 5.05
C VAL A 142 30.29 11.70 5.41
N GLU A 143 30.44 10.44 5.01
CA GLU A 143 31.71 9.69 5.00
C GLU A 143 32.19 9.48 3.56
#